data_AF-A0A7Y9RSU7-F1
#
_entry.id   AF-A0A7Y9RSU7-F1
#
_cell.length_a   1.000
_cell.length_b   1.000
_cell.length_c   1.000
_cell.angle_alpha   90.00
_cell.angle_beta   90.00
_cell.angle_gamma   90.00
#
_symmetry.space_group_name_H-M   'P 1'
#
loop_
_entity.id
_entity.type
_entity.pdbx_description
1 polymer ?
#
loop_
_entity_poly.entity_id
_entity_poly.type
_entity_poly.pdbx_seq_one_letter_code
_entity_poly.pdbx_strand_id
1 'polypeptide(L)' 'MSTADLDVAVPPQRAPHEHEMRLVAVSYDDGLATNEFVCTTCGTTWFS' A
#
# COMPACT_ATOMS: atom_id res chain seq x y z
N MET A 1 -5.29 -22.04 -39.27
CA MET A 1 -5.35 -20.82 -38.44
C MET A 1 -4.95 -21.25 -37.03
N SER A 2 -3.89 -20.68 -36.46
CA SER A 2 -3.40 -21.04 -35.12
C SER A 2 -4.02 -20.08 -34.10
N THR A 3 -4.68 -20.58 -33.07
CA THR A 3 -5.16 -19.78 -31.93
C THR A 3 -3.95 -19.35 -31.12
N ALA A 4 -3.76 -18.04 -30.94
CA ALA A 4 -2.80 -17.51 -29.98
C ALA A 4 -3.46 -17.53 -28.60
N ASP A 5 -2.94 -18.36 -27.69
CA ASP A 5 -3.30 -18.33 -26.28
C ASP A 5 -2.84 -16.99 -25.68
N LEU A 6 -3.79 -16.19 -25.23
CA LEU A 6 -3.54 -14.94 -24.53
C LEU A 6 -3.36 -15.31 -23.05
N ASP A 7 -2.12 -15.59 -22.64
CA ASP A 7 -1.75 -15.76 -21.23
C ASP A 7 -1.93 -14.44 -20.47
N VAL A 8 -3.16 -14.13 -20.10
CA VAL A 8 -3.46 -13.03 -19.18
C VAL A 8 -3.02 -13.49 -17.80
N ALA A 9 -1.82 -13.07 -17.40
CA ALA A 9 -1.37 -13.18 -16.02
C ALA A 9 -2.33 -12.38 -15.14
N VAL A 10 -3.27 -13.07 -14.47
CA VAL A 10 -4.14 -12.46 -13.46
C VAL A 10 -3.24 -12.05 -12.29
N PRO A 11 -3.14 -10.74 -11.98
CA PRO A 11 -2.35 -10.32 -10.84
C PRO A 11 -2.96 -10.95 -9.57
N PRO A 12 -2.13 -11.44 -8.64
CA PRO A 12 -2.62 -12.02 -7.40
C PRO A 12 -3.54 -11.01 -6.71
N GLN A 13 -4.80 -11.39 -6.50
CA GLN A 13 -5.74 -10.54 -5.79
C GLN A 13 -5.28 -10.50 -4.32
N ARG A 14 -4.78 -9.34 -3.88
CA ARG A 14 -4.46 -9.09 -2.47
C ARG A 14 -5.66 -9.43 -1.61
N ALA A 15 -5.42 -10.06 -0.47
CA ALA A 15 -6.51 -10.51 0.37
C ALA A 15 -7.26 -9.28 0.93
N PRO A 16 -8.60 -9.32 1.06
CA PRO A 16 -9.41 -8.17 1.42
C PRO A 16 -9.14 -7.60 2.83
N HIS A 17 -8.34 -8.29 3.64
CA HIS A 17 -7.92 -7.86 4.99
C HIS A 17 -6.50 -7.27 5.03
N GLU A 18 -5.79 -7.23 3.89
CA GLU A 18 -4.47 -6.60 3.82
C GLU A 18 -4.64 -5.09 3.60
N HIS A 19 -4.39 -4.32 4.66
CA HIS A 19 -4.26 -2.87 4.55
C HIS A 19 -2.86 -2.52 4.05
N GLU A 20 -2.78 -1.93 2.87
CA GLU A 20 -1.52 -1.37 2.38
C GLU A 20 -1.29 -0.01 3.05
N MET A 21 -0.12 0.14 3.66
CA MET A 21 0.29 1.33 4.39
C MET A 21 1.46 1.99 3.65
N ARG A 22 1.43 3.32 3.55
CA ARG A 22 2.48 4.12 2.93
C ARG A 22 2.95 5.20 3.90
N LEU A 23 4.25 5.27 4.15
CA LEU A 23 4.87 6.39 4.86
C LEU A 23 4.79 7.65 3.97
N VAL A 24 4.25 8.75 4.50
CA VAL A 24 4.05 10.00 3.75
C VAL A 24 4.83 11.18 4.31
N ALA A 25 5.12 11.20 5.60
CA ALA A 25 5.93 12.24 6.22
C ALA A 25 6.72 11.69 7.42
N VAL A 26 7.85 12.37 7.70
CA VAL A 26 8.64 12.17 8.92
C VAL A 26 8.91 13.56 9.49
N SER A 27 8.46 13.82 10.70
CA SER A 27 8.72 15.04 11.45
C SER A 27 9.59 14.75 12.65
N TYR A 28 10.41 15.73 13.05
CA TYR A 28 11.27 15.64 14.22
C TYR A 28 10.88 16.74 15.19
N ASP A 29 10.50 16.37 16.41
CA ASP A 29 10.14 17.30 17.49
C ASP A 29 10.93 16.91 18.75
N ASP A 30 11.72 17.83 19.30
CA ASP A 30 12.57 17.61 20.48
C ASP A 30 13.44 16.32 20.44
N GLY A 31 13.88 15.91 19.24
CA GLY A 31 14.69 14.70 19.02
C GLY A 31 13.89 13.40 18.93
N LEU A 32 12.55 13.46 19.00
CA LEU A 32 11.65 12.35 18.70
C LEU A 32 11.23 12.40 17.23
N ALA A 33 11.35 11.28 16.53
CA ALA A 33 10.86 11.14 15.17
C ALA A 33 9.40 10.66 15.19
N THR A 34 8.50 11.45 14.61
CA THR A 34 7.11 11.07 14.36
C THR A 34 6.96 10.72 12.89
N ASN A 35 6.43 9.53 12.62
CA ASN A 35 6.19 9.05 11.26
C ASN A 35 4.70 9.10 10.96
N GLU A 36 4.33 9.65 9.81
CA GLU A 36 2.95 9.68 9.32
C GLU A 36 2.75 8.59 8.26
N PHE A 37 1.78 7.71 8.49
CA PHE A 37 1.41 6.63 7.59
C PHE A 37 -0.02 6.78 7.10
N VAL A 38 -0.27 6.53 5.81
CA VAL A 38 -1.61 6.47 5.23
C VAL A 38 -1.93 5.06 4.74
N CYS A 39 -3.13 4.56 5.03
CA CYS A 39 -3.66 3.31 4.47
C CYS A 39 -4.19 3.60 3.06
N THR A 40 -3.53 3.09 2.03
CA THR A 40 -3.99 3.26 0.65
C THR A 40 -5.26 2.47 0.36
N THR A 41 -5.55 1.43 1.15
CA THR A 41 -6.79 0.65 1.04
C THR A 41 -8.02 1.39 1.56
N CYS A 42 -7.88 2.23 2.59
CA CYS A 42 -8.99 2.74 3.39
C CYS A 42 -8.95 4.26 3.65
N GLY A 43 -7.86 4.93 3.32
CA GLY A 43 -7.66 6.37 3.47
C GLY A 43 -7.35 6.85 4.90
N THR A 44 -7.34 5.95 5.88
CA THR A 44 -7.04 6.31 7.28
C THR A 44 -5.56 6.67 7.44
N THR A 45 -5.29 7.65 8.30
CA THR A 45 -3.92 8.13 8.62
C THR A 45 -3.59 7.86 10.09
N TRP A 46 -2.36 7.46 10.39
CA TRP A 46 -1.85 7.21 11.75
C TRP A 46 -0.45 7.81 11.95
N PHE A 47 -0.10 8.05 13.21
CA PHE A 47 1.18 8.62 13.65
C PHE A 47 1.87 7.67 14.64
N SER A 48 3.19 7.48 14.55
CA SER A 48 4.02 6.69 15.48
C SER A 48 4.86 7.54 16.41
#